data_AF-A0A2P8FXC4-F1
#
_entry.id   AF-A0A2P8FXC4-F1
#
_cell.length_a   1.000
_cell.length_b   1.000
_cell.length_c   1.000
_cell.angle_alpha   90.00
_cell.angle_beta   90.00
_cell.angle_gamma   90.00
#
_symmetry.space_group_name_H-M   'P 1'
#
loop_
_entity.id
_entity.type
_entity.pdbx_description
1 polymer ?
#
loop_
_entity_poly.entity_id
_entity_poly.type
_entity_poly.pdbx_seq_one_letter_code
_entity_poly.pdbx_strand_id
1 'polypeptide(L)'
;MKKVFVIVILIIVFIAIAIYLFCKTDDQKTAKNIYNKRTYLLKEFKDKTILNRSDKFYQLSYSKGQLVNTFFFEKNDSTFTFTNEILQYPLTDIAVLSSFNVTDTSGYRNALGNELRVALKVMDHFKIIGVTADFRKFGIDMKIYIESYGALLYVRDVTDVKNEQWKKYIESGRKLDESWYLVKDK
;
A
#
# COMPACT_ATOMS: atom_id res chain seq x y z
N MET A 1 24.79 15.74 -46.17
CA MET A 1 23.59 15.97 -45.33
C MET A 1 22.83 14.69 -44.96
N LYS A 2 22.40 13.83 -45.89
CA LYS A 2 21.63 12.59 -45.55
C LYS A 2 22.27 11.67 -44.50
N LYS A 3 23.59 11.46 -44.54
CA LYS A 3 24.31 10.60 -43.57
C LYS A 3 24.27 11.13 -42.13
N VAL A 4 24.38 12.45 -41.95
CA VAL A 4 24.34 13.09 -40.62
C VAL A 4 22.95 12.97 -40.01
N PHE A 5 21.91 13.14 -40.81
CA PHE A 5 20.52 13.00 -40.38
C PHE A 5 20.20 11.58 -39.89
N VAL A 6 20.67 10.55 -40.58
CA VAL A 6 20.48 9.14 -40.17
C VAL A 6 21.17 8.84 -38.84
N ILE A 7 22.40 9.34 -38.62
CA ILE A 7 23.14 9.13 -37.37
C ILE A 7 22.40 9.77 -36.18
N VAL A 8 21.87 10.99 -36.36
CA VAL A 8 21.11 11.69 -35.31
C VAL A 8 19.85 10.92 -34.93
N ILE A 9 19.12 10.38 -35.91
CA ILE A 9 17.93 9.54 -35.65
C ILE A 9 18.30 8.29 -34.86
N LEU A 10 19.37 7.59 -35.23
CA LEU A 10 19.81 6.37 -34.54
C LEU A 10 20.17 6.65 -33.08
N ILE A 11 20.84 7.77 -32.80
CA ILE A 11 21.17 8.18 -31.43
C ILE A 11 19.90 8.47 -30.62
N ILE A 12 18.92 9.18 -31.19
CA ILE A 12 17.65 9.47 -30.51
C ILE A 12 16.89 8.18 -30.18
N VAL A 13 16.82 7.24 -31.13
CA VAL A 13 16.16 5.94 -30.90
C VAL A 13 16.89 5.14 -29.81
N PHE A 14 18.22 5.12 -29.84
CA PHE A 14 19.01 4.44 -28.81
C PHE A 14 18.79 5.03 -27.42
N ILE A 15 18.78 6.38 -27.29
CA ILE A 15 18.50 7.07 -26.04
C ILE A 15 17.08 6.74 -25.55
N ALA A 16 16.08 6.78 -26.43
CA ALA A 16 14.69 6.44 -26.07
C ALA A 16 14.56 5.00 -25.58
N ILE A 17 15.24 4.04 -26.22
CA ILE A 17 15.27 2.64 -25.78
C ILE A 17 15.96 2.50 -24.42
N ALA A 18 17.10 3.18 -24.22
CA ALA A 18 17.84 3.15 -22.96
C ALA A 18 17.00 3.70 -21.79
N ILE A 19 16.31 4.83 -21.98
CA ILE A 19 15.41 5.43 -20.98
C ILE A 19 14.26 4.47 -20.65
N TYR A 20 13.64 3.86 -21.67
CA TYR A 20 12.54 2.93 -21.48
C TYR A 20 12.97 1.68 -20.70
N LEU A 21 14.16 1.14 -20.99
CA LEU A 21 14.71 -0.02 -20.27
C LEU A 21 15.05 0.32 -18.81
N PHE A 22 15.58 1.52 -18.54
CA PHE A 22 15.93 1.95 -17.19
C PHE A 22 14.70 2.18 -16.29
N CYS A 23 13.60 2.72 -16.83
CA CYS A 23 12.37 2.91 -16.06
C CYS A 23 11.71 1.58 -15.65
N LYS A 24 11.73 0.55 -16.52
CA LYS A 24 11.06 -0.72 -16.22
C LYS A 24 11.73 -1.56 -15.13
N THR A 25 13.04 -1.36 -14.91
CA THR A 25 13.80 -2.18 -13.96
C THR A 25 13.56 -1.83 -12.50
N ASP A 26 13.26 -0.58 -12.19
CA ASP A 26 13.15 -0.14 -10.80
C ASP A 26 11.88 -0.67 -10.13
N ASP A 27 10.77 -0.66 -10.87
CA ASP A 27 9.46 -1.07 -10.36
C ASP A 27 9.39 -2.56 -10.03
N GLN A 28 9.92 -3.40 -10.92
CA GLN A 28 9.97 -4.85 -10.69
C GLN A 28 10.88 -5.19 -9.51
N LYS A 29 11.95 -4.41 -9.31
CA LYS A 29 12.83 -4.55 -8.16
C LYS A 29 12.12 -4.15 -6.87
N THR A 30 11.34 -3.06 -6.89
CA THR A 30 10.50 -2.63 -5.76
C THR A 30 9.46 -3.69 -5.38
N ALA A 31 8.68 -4.17 -6.35
CA ALA A 31 7.69 -5.24 -6.11
C ALA A 31 8.35 -6.52 -5.57
N LYS A 32 9.51 -6.90 -6.11
CA LYS A 32 10.29 -8.06 -5.62
C LYS A 32 10.79 -7.84 -4.18
N ASN A 33 11.24 -6.64 -3.83
CA ASN A 33 11.70 -6.32 -2.48
C ASN A 33 10.55 -6.44 -1.46
N ILE A 34 9.37 -5.86 -1.78
CA ILE A 34 8.16 -5.98 -0.96
C ILE A 34 7.78 -7.45 -0.79
N TYR A 35 7.72 -8.22 -1.89
CA TYR A 35 7.38 -9.63 -1.85
C TYR A 35 8.38 -10.47 -1.03
N ASN A 36 9.68 -10.16 -1.10
CA ASN A 36 10.70 -10.84 -0.28
C ASN A 36 10.52 -10.57 1.23
N LYS A 37 9.83 -9.48 1.61
CA LYS A 37 9.51 -9.14 3.00
C LYS A 37 8.03 -9.38 3.36
N ARG A 38 7.30 -10.13 2.53
CA ARG A 38 5.85 -10.35 2.66
C ARG A 38 5.38 -10.79 4.04
N THR A 39 6.08 -11.71 4.71
CA THR A 39 5.70 -12.18 6.05
C THR A 39 5.74 -11.06 7.09
N TYR A 40 6.77 -10.21 7.03
CA TYR A 40 6.88 -9.05 7.90
C TYR A 40 5.77 -8.03 7.61
N LEU A 41 5.56 -7.70 6.34
CA LEU A 41 4.56 -6.70 5.93
C LEU A 41 3.12 -7.15 6.22
N LEU A 42 2.83 -8.44 6.07
CA LEU A 42 1.54 -9.01 6.46
C LEU A 42 1.26 -8.86 7.94
N LYS A 43 2.29 -9.01 8.79
CA LYS A 43 2.16 -8.79 10.23
C LYS A 43 2.01 -7.31 10.54
N GLU A 44 2.85 -6.47 9.94
CA GLU A 44 2.90 -5.03 10.19
C GLU A 44 1.58 -4.33 9.81
N PHE A 45 1.04 -4.66 8.65
CA PHE A 45 -0.18 -4.06 8.10
C PHE A 45 -1.41 -4.95 8.25
N LYS A 46 -1.34 -5.98 9.09
CA LYS A 46 -2.49 -6.82 9.39
C LYS A 46 -3.61 -5.94 9.90
N ASP A 47 -4.79 -6.04 9.28
CA ASP A 47 -5.99 -5.31 9.69
C ASP A 47 -5.88 -3.78 9.54
N LYS A 48 -4.84 -3.24 8.88
CA LYS A 48 -4.62 -1.80 8.74
C LYS A 48 -4.86 -1.30 7.31
N THR A 49 -5.43 -0.11 7.22
CA THR A 49 -5.47 0.69 6.00
C THR A 49 -4.74 2.00 6.23
N ILE A 50 -3.74 2.29 5.40
CA ILE A 50 -2.94 3.52 5.47
C ILE A 50 -2.91 4.13 4.08
N LEU A 51 -3.52 5.30 3.94
CA LEU A 51 -3.65 6.00 2.67
C LEU A 51 -3.15 7.43 2.79
N ASN A 52 -2.36 7.84 1.82
CA ASN A 52 -2.10 9.23 1.54
C ASN A 52 -3.28 9.80 0.72
N ARG A 53 -4.03 10.74 1.29
CA ARG A 53 -5.18 11.40 0.61
C ARG A 53 -4.74 12.64 -0.17
N SER A 54 -3.63 13.25 0.24
CA SER A 54 -2.95 14.39 -0.39
C SER A 54 -1.63 14.63 0.34
N ASP A 55 -0.74 15.46 -0.20
CA ASP A 55 0.59 15.75 0.39
C ASP A 55 0.61 16.05 1.91
N LYS A 56 -0.51 16.51 2.47
CA LYS A 56 -0.68 16.82 3.89
C LYS A 56 -1.61 15.89 4.66
N PHE A 57 -2.51 15.16 4.01
CA PHE A 57 -3.56 14.41 4.72
C PHE A 57 -3.38 12.91 4.62
N TYR A 58 -3.34 12.27 5.80
CA TYR A 58 -3.18 10.83 5.95
C TYR A 58 -4.39 10.22 6.63
N GLN A 59 -4.72 9.00 6.22
CA GLN A 59 -5.71 8.16 6.85
C GLN A 59 -5.03 6.93 7.45
N LEU A 60 -5.39 6.60 8.68
CA LEU A 60 -5.08 5.33 9.34
C LEU A 60 -6.40 4.68 9.74
N SER A 61 -6.63 3.43 9.35
CA SER A 61 -7.82 2.68 9.73
C SER A 61 -7.48 1.29 10.24
N TYR A 62 -8.31 0.77 11.14
CA TYR A 62 -8.22 -0.59 11.66
C TYR A 62 -9.53 -1.31 11.37
N SER A 63 -9.41 -2.54 10.87
CA SER A 63 -10.54 -3.36 10.44
C SER A 63 -10.76 -4.52 11.42
N LYS A 64 -11.97 -4.61 11.98
CA LYS A 64 -12.44 -5.73 12.78
C LYS A 64 -13.61 -6.40 12.08
N GLY A 65 -13.30 -7.40 11.25
CA GLY A 65 -14.29 -8.03 10.38
C GLY A 65 -14.81 -7.03 9.34
N GLN A 66 -16.09 -6.65 9.43
CA GLN A 66 -16.71 -5.65 8.54
C GLN A 66 -16.71 -4.23 9.13
N LEU A 67 -16.35 -4.08 10.41
CA LEU A 67 -16.32 -2.78 11.09
C LEU A 67 -14.95 -2.14 10.91
N VAL A 68 -14.92 -0.83 10.70
CA VAL A 68 -13.69 -0.06 10.48
C VAL A 68 -13.71 1.19 11.35
N ASN A 69 -12.66 1.37 12.15
CA ASN A 69 -12.37 2.65 12.79
C ASN A 69 -11.37 3.40 11.91
N THR A 70 -11.66 4.67 11.60
CA THR A 70 -10.83 5.50 10.72
C THR A 70 -10.41 6.77 11.44
N PHE A 71 -9.13 7.12 11.30
CA PHE A 71 -8.49 8.27 11.91
C PHE A 71 -7.80 9.09 10.83
N PHE A 72 -7.95 10.41 10.93
CA PHE A 72 -7.39 11.36 9.97
C PHE A 72 -6.32 12.22 10.63
N PHE A 73 -5.25 12.46 9.89
CA PHE A 73 -4.10 13.22 10.35
C PHE A 73 -3.70 14.25 9.30
N GLU A 74 -3.39 15.45 9.75
CA GLU A 74 -2.69 16.46 8.96
C GLU A 74 -1.21 16.44 9.31
N LYS A 75 -0.35 16.39 8.30
CA LYS A 75 1.09 16.45 8.46
C LYS A 75 1.55 17.90 8.50
N ASN A 76 2.08 18.30 9.64
CA ASN A 76 2.73 19.59 9.87
C ASN A 76 4.22 19.33 10.12
N ASP A 77 5.03 19.57 9.09
CA ASP A 77 6.46 19.24 9.03
C ASP A 77 6.75 17.75 9.33
N SER A 78 7.25 17.47 10.53
CA SER A 78 7.60 16.12 11.01
C SER A 78 6.58 15.54 12.00
N THR A 79 5.48 16.26 12.24
CA THR A 79 4.44 15.90 13.19
C THR A 79 3.11 15.60 12.49
N PHE A 80 2.30 14.73 13.10
CA PHE A 80 0.96 14.40 12.63
C PHE A 80 -0.06 14.92 13.65
N THR A 81 -0.84 15.90 13.22
CA THR A 81 -1.93 16.46 14.01
C THR A 81 -3.19 15.66 13.72
N PHE A 82 -3.77 15.06 14.75
CA PHE A 82 -5.06 14.38 14.65
C PHE A 82 -6.16 15.38 14.31
N THR A 83 -6.96 15.13 13.27
CA THR A 83 -8.02 16.04 12.82
C THR A 83 -9.41 15.51 13.10
N ASN A 84 -9.68 14.25 12.78
CA ASN A 84 -11.02 13.66 12.91
C ASN A 84 -10.96 12.13 13.06
N GLU A 85 -12.06 11.53 13.52
CA GLU A 85 -12.26 10.09 13.57
C GLU A 85 -13.68 9.66 13.18
N ILE A 86 -13.78 8.41 12.74
CA ILE A 86 -15.04 7.68 12.55
C ILE A 86 -14.89 6.36 13.29
N LEU A 87 -15.69 6.18 14.35
CA LEU A 87 -15.66 4.97 15.17
C LEU A 87 -16.91 4.13 14.90
N GLN A 88 -16.69 2.86 14.57
CA GLN A 88 -17.72 1.81 14.43
C GLN A 88 -17.63 0.78 15.56
N TYR A 89 -16.55 0.79 16.35
CA TYR A 89 -16.37 -0.08 17.52
C TYR A 89 -15.46 0.59 18.57
N PRO A 90 -15.43 0.10 19.83
CA PRO A 90 -14.66 0.71 20.91
C PRO A 90 -13.14 0.74 20.68
N LEU A 91 -12.46 1.80 21.14
CA LEU A 91 -11.00 1.96 21.01
C LEU A 91 -10.19 0.88 21.75
N THR A 92 -10.74 0.30 22.82
CA THR A 92 -10.13 -0.80 23.57
C THR A 92 -9.84 -2.02 22.69
N ASP A 93 -10.65 -2.22 21.66
CA ASP A 93 -10.46 -3.34 20.72
C ASP A 93 -9.31 -3.05 19.73
N ILE A 94 -8.96 -1.78 19.52
CA ILE A 94 -7.77 -1.40 18.73
C ILE A 94 -6.51 -1.75 19.51
N ALA A 95 -6.48 -1.59 20.83
CA ALA A 95 -5.31 -1.91 21.66
C ALA A 95 -4.90 -3.41 21.60
N VAL A 96 -5.79 -4.28 21.12
CA VAL A 96 -5.46 -5.69 20.83
C VAL A 96 -4.83 -5.86 19.45
N LEU A 97 -5.13 -4.96 18.52
CA LEU A 97 -4.64 -4.93 17.15
C LEU A 97 -3.35 -4.12 17.00
N SER A 98 -3.16 -3.09 17.84
CA SER A 98 -1.98 -2.26 17.92
C SER A 98 -1.15 -2.64 19.14
N SER A 99 0.17 -2.53 19.05
CA SER A 99 1.09 -2.92 20.12
C SER A 99 1.11 -1.97 21.33
N PHE A 100 0.06 -1.16 21.57
CA PHE A 100 0.02 -0.18 22.66
C PHE A 100 -1.26 -0.23 23.50
N ASN A 101 -1.09 0.05 24.79
CA ASN A 101 -2.14 -0.02 25.79
C ASN A 101 -2.99 1.27 25.77
N VAL A 102 -4.18 1.22 25.17
CA VAL A 102 -5.17 2.32 25.23
C VAL A 102 -6.03 2.13 26.47
N THR A 103 -5.48 2.42 27.65
CA THR A 103 -6.27 2.47 28.89
C THR A 103 -6.77 3.88 29.19
N ASP A 104 -6.18 4.91 28.56
CA ASP A 104 -6.56 6.31 28.75
C ASP A 104 -6.84 7.00 27.39
N THR A 105 -8.07 7.49 27.25
CA THR A 105 -8.57 8.29 26.12
C THR A 105 -7.86 9.65 25.97
N SER A 106 -7.07 10.10 26.95
CA SER A 106 -6.27 11.32 26.82
C SER A 106 -5.04 11.13 25.91
N GLY A 107 -4.50 9.91 25.84
CA GLY A 107 -3.23 9.60 25.16
C GLY A 107 -3.33 8.93 23.79
N TYR A 108 -4.51 8.39 23.42
CA TYR A 108 -4.63 7.55 22.22
C TYR A 108 -4.29 8.28 20.92
N ARG A 109 -4.59 9.58 20.81
CA ARG A 109 -4.27 10.39 19.61
C ARG A 109 -2.77 10.44 19.34
N ASN A 110 -1.98 10.63 20.39
CA ASN A 110 -0.51 10.62 20.30
C ASN A 110 0.01 9.22 19.94
N ALA A 111 -0.58 8.18 20.53
CA ALA A 111 -0.23 6.79 20.21
C ALA A 111 -0.53 6.44 18.74
N LEU A 112 -1.71 6.81 18.23
CA LEU A 112 -2.09 6.63 16.84
C LEU A 112 -1.20 7.45 15.89
N GLY A 113 -0.89 8.70 16.23
CA GLY A 113 0.04 9.53 15.44
C GLY A 113 1.44 8.92 15.39
N ASN A 114 1.91 8.33 16.51
CA ASN A 114 3.18 7.60 16.53
C ASN A 114 3.12 6.32 15.70
N GLU A 115 2.03 5.56 15.77
CA GLU A 115 1.85 4.37 14.95
C GLU A 115 1.84 4.72 13.46
N LEU A 116 1.08 5.73 13.05
CA LEU A 116 1.09 6.24 11.67
C LEU A 116 2.52 6.59 11.24
N ARG A 117 3.27 7.30 12.07
CA ARG A 117 4.66 7.66 11.79
C ARG A 117 5.56 6.44 11.59
N VAL A 118 5.44 5.41 12.44
CA VAL A 118 6.21 4.17 12.31
C VAL A 118 5.84 3.45 11.01
N ALA A 119 4.56 3.32 10.74
CA ALA A 119 4.06 2.66 9.54
C ALA A 119 4.48 3.40 8.26
N LEU A 120 4.45 4.73 8.25
CA LEU A 120 4.92 5.54 7.12
C LEU A 120 6.43 5.39 6.88
N LYS A 121 7.24 5.19 7.93
CA LYS A 121 8.68 4.85 7.75
C LYS A 121 8.87 3.50 7.07
N VAL A 122 8.07 2.50 7.44
CA VAL A 122 8.07 1.20 6.77
C VAL A 122 7.66 1.36 5.31
N MET A 123 6.61 2.13 5.06
CA MET A 123 6.12 2.41 3.71
C MET A 123 7.18 3.11 2.85
N ASP A 124 7.82 4.16 3.34
CA ASP A 124 8.89 4.85 2.59
C ASP A 124 10.10 3.95 2.33
N HIS A 125 10.53 3.16 3.33
CA HIS A 125 11.64 2.22 3.17
C HIS A 125 11.40 1.21 2.04
N PHE A 126 10.15 0.77 1.87
CA PHE A 126 9.75 -0.18 0.84
C PHE A 126 9.13 0.46 -0.42
N LYS A 127 9.08 1.80 -0.50
CA LYS A 127 8.43 2.53 -1.60
C LYS A 127 6.97 2.14 -1.81
N ILE A 128 6.26 1.93 -0.71
CA ILE A 128 4.82 1.68 -0.64
C ILE A 128 4.11 3.03 -0.53
N ILE A 129 3.14 3.30 -1.41
CA ILE A 129 2.36 4.56 -1.39
C ILE A 129 1.04 4.43 -0.62
N GLY A 130 0.58 3.20 -0.38
CA GLY A 130 -0.61 2.92 0.39
C GLY A 130 -0.76 1.44 0.71
N VAL A 131 -1.52 1.14 1.76
CA VAL A 131 -1.94 -0.23 2.10
C VAL A 131 -3.40 -0.20 2.47
N THR A 132 -4.17 -1.22 2.08
CA THR A 132 -5.58 -1.34 2.48
C THR A 132 -5.94 -2.79 2.79
N ALA A 133 -6.77 -2.96 3.83
CA ALA A 133 -7.42 -4.21 4.21
C ALA A 133 -8.94 -4.16 3.97
N ASP A 134 -9.44 -3.15 3.25
CA ASP A 134 -10.89 -2.87 3.13
C ASP A 134 -11.61 -3.84 2.19
N PHE A 135 -10.85 -4.61 1.40
CA PHE A 135 -11.37 -5.50 0.37
C PHE A 135 -11.61 -6.94 0.86
N ARG A 136 -11.51 -7.20 2.17
CA ARG A 136 -11.73 -8.55 2.74
C ARG A 136 -13.10 -9.12 2.46
N LYS A 137 -14.13 -8.27 2.41
CA LYS A 137 -15.49 -8.68 2.01
C LYS A 137 -15.56 -9.24 0.58
N PHE A 138 -14.51 -9.02 -0.22
CA PHE A 138 -14.36 -9.53 -1.57
C PHE A 138 -13.30 -10.64 -1.67
N GLY A 139 -12.82 -11.18 -0.55
CA GLY A 139 -11.79 -12.22 -0.53
C GLY A 139 -10.36 -11.69 -0.70
N ILE A 140 -10.14 -10.37 -0.65
CA ILE A 140 -8.79 -9.78 -0.73
C ILE A 140 -8.35 -9.34 0.66
N ASP A 141 -7.42 -10.08 1.27
CA ASP A 141 -6.97 -9.84 2.64
C ASP A 141 -6.22 -8.50 2.80
N MET A 142 -5.39 -8.16 1.81
CA MET A 142 -4.56 -6.95 1.80
C MET A 142 -4.17 -6.54 0.38
N LYS A 143 -4.14 -5.23 0.10
CA LYS A 143 -3.60 -4.64 -1.13
C LYS A 143 -2.54 -3.60 -0.77
N ILE A 144 -1.34 -3.76 -1.32
CA ILE A 144 -0.21 -2.84 -1.16
C ILE A 144 -0.01 -2.10 -2.49
N TYR A 145 -0.17 -0.77 -2.48
CA TYR A 145 0.00 0.10 -3.64
C TYR A 145 1.46 0.50 -3.82
N ILE A 146 1.95 0.43 -5.06
CA ILE A 146 3.31 0.75 -5.48
C ILE A 146 3.19 1.77 -6.61
N GLU A 147 3.85 2.92 -6.47
CA GLU A 147 3.66 4.13 -7.29
C GLU A 147 3.56 3.88 -8.80
N SER A 148 4.45 3.06 -9.34
CA SER A 148 4.71 2.95 -10.77
C SER A 148 4.28 1.63 -11.42
N TYR A 149 4.00 0.59 -10.63
CA TYR A 149 3.70 -0.76 -11.15
C TYR A 149 2.25 -1.21 -10.95
N GLY A 150 1.55 -0.62 -9.98
CA GLY A 150 0.21 -1.04 -9.57
C GLY A 150 0.17 -1.50 -8.12
N ALA A 151 -0.16 -2.77 -7.89
CA ALA A 151 -0.33 -3.27 -6.53
C ALA A 151 0.08 -4.74 -6.35
N LEU A 152 0.46 -5.08 -5.12
CA LEU A 152 0.54 -6.45 -4.64
C LEU A 152 -0.75 -6.79 -3.88
N LEU A 153 -1.42 -7.86 -4.29
CA LEU A 153 -2.57 -8.42 -3.61
C LEU A 153 -2.14 -9.64 -2.82
N TYR A 154 -2.57 -9.70 -1.57
CA TYR A 154 -2.58 -10.92 -0.77
C TYR A 154 -4.01 -11.44 -0.68
N VAL A 155 -4.17 -12.70 -1.10
CA VAL A 155 -5.43 -13.43 -1.16
C VAL A 155 -5.17 -14.77 -0.50
N ARG A 156 -5.64 -14.97 0.73
CA ARG A 156 -5.35 -16.21 1.47
C ARG A 156 -5.92 -17.43 0.76
N ASP A 157 -7.16 -17.32 0.30
CA ASP A 157 -7.86 -18.34 -0.46
C ASP A 157 -8.57 -17.68 -1.65
N VAL A 158 -8.16 -18.04 -2.87
CA VAL A 158 -8.74 -17.48 -4.10
C VAL A 158 -10.21 -17.88 -4.28
N THR A 159 -10.64 -18.97 -3.65
CA THR A 159 -12.03 -19.43 -3.71
C THR A 159 -12.99 -18.52 -2.94
N ASP A 160 -12.47 -17.72 -1.98
CA ASP A 160 -13.24 -16.70 -1.26
C ASP A 160 -13.55 -15.46 -2.12
N VAL A 161 -12.87 -15.28 -3.26
CA VAL A 161 -13.09 -14.15 -4.17
C VAL A 161 -14.33 -14.41 -5.02
N LYS A 162 -15.51 -14.06 -4.49
CA LYS A 162 -16.80 -14.28 -5.18
C LYS A 162 -17.09 -13.28 -6.29
N ASN A 163 -16.52 -12.10 -6.22
CA ASN A 163 -16.80 -11.03 -7.17
C ASN A 163 -16.01 -11.22 -8.47
N GLU A 164 -16.71 -11.33 -9.61
CA GLU A 164 -16.11 -11.60 -10.93
C GLU A 164 -15.14 -10.51 -11.41
N GLN A 165 -15.36 -9.25 -11.03
CA GLN A 165 -14.42 -8.18 -11.38
C GLN A 165 -13.09 -8.37 -10.64
N TRP A 166 -13.12 -8.75 -9.36
CA TRP A 166 -11.91 -9.08 -8.60
C TRP A 166 -11.21 -10.32 -9.11
N LYS A 167 -11.94 -11.38 -9.50
CA LYS A 167 -11.33 -12.56 -10.14
C LYS A 167 -10.56 -12.17 -11.40
N LYS A 168 -11.20 -11.47 -12.34
CA LYS A 168 -10.56 -10.97 -13.57
C LYS A 168 -9.36 -10.09 -13.28
N TYR A 169 -9.46 -9.25 -12.25
CA TYR A 169 -8.36 -8.38 -11.84
C TYR A 169 -7.14 -9.19 -11.36
N ILE A 170 -7.35 -10.20 -10.50
CA ILE A 170 -6.31 -11.12 -10.03
C ILE A 170 -5.72 -11.93 -11.19
N GLU A 171 -6.57 -12.50 -12.05
CA GLU A 171 -6.19 -13.30 -13.22
C GLU A 171 -5.36 -12.50 -14.23
N SER A 172 -5.61 -11.19 -14.35
CA SER A 172 -4.81 -10.31 -15.20
C SER A 172 -3.40 -10.03 -14.67
N GLY A 173 -3.17 -10.32 -13.38
CA GLY A 173 -1.91 -10.13 -12.70
C GLY A 173 -0.91 -11.27 -12.91
N ARG A 174 0.33 -11.03 -12.49
CA ARG A 174 1.35 -12.07 -12.39
C ARG A 174 1.25 -12.74 -11.02
N LYS A 175 0.88 -14.02 -10.99
CA LYS A 175 0.96 -14.84 -9.77
C LYS A 175 2.42 -14.98 -9.32
N LEU A 176 2.70 -14.69 -8.05
CA LEU A 176 4.03 -14.79 -7.43
C LEU A 176 4.18 -16.07 -6.60
N ASP A 177 3.12 -16.44 -5.87
CA ASP A 177 2.94 -17.72 -5.18
C ASP A 177 1.44 -18.04 -5.06
N GLU A 178 1.06 -18.99 -4.21
CA GLU A 178 -0.33 -19.41 -4.01
C GLU A 178 -1.28 -18.27 -3.58
N SER A 179 -0.78 -17.30 -2.81
CA SER A 179 -1.57 -16.23 -2.20
C SER A 179 -1.22 -14.82 -2.67
N TRP A 180 -0.11 -14.64 -3.39
CA TRP A 180 0.39 -13.34 -3.80
C TRP A 180 0.30 -13.10 -5.31
N TYR A 181 -0.26 -11.95 -5.66
CA TYR A 181 -0.50 -11.55 -7.04
C TYR A 181 0.00 -10.13 -7.26
N LEU A 182 0.76 -9.93 -8.33
CA LEU A 182 1.21 -8.61 -8.76
C LEU A 182 0.32 -8.12 -9.91
N VAL A 183 -0.50 -7.12 -9.63
CA VAL A 183 -1.53 -6.60 -10.55
C VAL A 183 -1.20 -5.18 -10.97
N LYS A 184 -1.66 -4.78 -12.16
CA LYS A 184 -1.57 -3.39 -12.61
C LYS A 184 -2.81 -2.64 -12.13
N ASP A 185 -2.61 -1.65 -11.27
CA ASP A 185 -3.68 -0.70 -10.95
C ASP A 185 -3.79 0.29 -12.12
N LYS A 186 -4.97 0.38 -12.71
CA LYS A 186 -5.29 1.29 -13.82
C LYS A 186 -6.25 2.36 -13.34
#